data_AF-A0A1G6JZI5-F1
#
_entry.id   AF-A0A1G6JZI5-F1
#
_cell.length_a   1.000
_cell.length_b   1.000
_cell.length_c   1.000
_cell.angle_alpha   90.00
_cell.angle_beta   90.00
_cell.angle_gamma   90.00
#
_symmetry.space_group_name_H-M   'P 1'
#
loop_
_entity.id
_entity.type
_entity.pdbx_description
1 polymer ?
#
loop_
_entity_poly.entity_id
_entity_poly.type
_entity_poly.pdbx_seq_one_letter_code
_entity_poly.pdbx_strand_id
1 'polypeptide(L)'
;MSFKIPSQLSEDQIESDVASYLGYITPFWSKRFRLISVNEASSGADKLFNRFVPIYLQFKVSQGLDPKASILGQILNKPLAKIISYRKSNGLAGDPILYFQLRRQAKTATELQHNLLARMHKPPHQYGLYIAPLTLDLAEYEKLMNQEPRWWHRMWRPFDNQDAEIADSIQAKKIFLGSNPFLRHHISIPAHTDVDTHNHHYSFSKNGSELAWHGGEVLRSDFRLSTMLSSIYEHFETNRENGIRLLPFINYTQNLALEGSPAFDQEDQLRERAQIDYIQNFTRFLKYEHGISLMFLVDTNR
;
A
#
# COMPACT_ATOMS: atom_id res chain seq x y z
N MET A 1 24.43 22.18 7.79
CA MET A 1 23.18 21.46 7.46
C MET A 1 23.17 20.15 8.24
N SER A 2 22.00 19.74 8.75
CA SER A 2 21.85 18.48 9.48
C SER A 2 21.94 17.28 8.54
N PHE A 3 22.62 16.21 8.94
CA PHE A 3 22.75 14.99 8.12
C PHE A 3 21.41 14.25 7.95
N LYS A 4 20.59 14.23 9.01
CA LYS A 4 19.23 13.69 8.97
C LYS A 4 18.22 14.83 8.97
N ILE A 5 17.18 14.69 8.17
CA ILE A 5 16.03 15.58 8.14
C ILE A 5 14.85 14.77 8.68
N PRO A 6 14.41 15.04 9.94
CA PRO A 6 13.29 14.32 10.51
C PRO A 6 11.99 14.67 9.76
N SER A 7 11.11 13.69 9.59
CA SER A 7 9.74 13.96 9.17
C SER A 7 8.91 14.52 10.32
N GLN A 8 7.99 15.41 9.97
CA GLN A 8 6.96 15.93 10.88
C GLN A 8 5.73 15.02 10.96
N LEU A 9 5.70 13.94 10.18
CA LEU A 9 4.60 12.98 10.08
C LEU A 9 4.83 11.75 10.97
N SER A 10 3.75 11.08 11.37
CA SER A 10 3.78 9.79 12.08
C SER A 10 3.18 8.65 11.23
N GLU A 11 3.55 7.39 11.51
CA GLU A 11 3.02 6.23 10.78
C GLU A 11 1.49 6.16 10.91
N ASP A 12 0.97 6.42 12.13
CA ASP A 12 -0.47 6.42 12.43
C ASP A 12 -1.23 7.53 11.69
N GLN A 13 -0.64 8.72 11.58
CA GLN A 13 -1.24 9.83 10.82
C GLN A 13 -1.34 9.48 9.33
N ILE A 14 -0.24 9.01 8.73
CA ILE A 14 -0.20 8.62 7.31
C ILE A 14 -1.24 7.55 7.02
N GLU A 15 -1.33 6.53 7.88
CA GLU A 15 -2.33 5.49 7.75
C GLU A 15 -3.76 6.03 7.82
N SER A 16 -4.07 6.83 8.85
CA SER A 16 -5.39 7.43 9.05
C SER A 16 -5.80 8.28 7.85
N ASP A 17 -4.88 9.09 7.34
CA ASP A 17 -5.16 10.03 6.25
C ASP A 17 -5.29 9.30 4.91
N VAL A 18 -4.45 8.31 4.60
CA VAL A 18 -4.61 7.46 3.41
C VAL A 18 -5.90 6.66 3.48
N ALA A 19 -6.22 6.04 4.61
CA ALA A 19 -7.47 5.30 4.79
C ALA A 19 -8.70 6.21 4.65
N SER A 20 -8.67 7.38 5.29
CA SER A 20 -9.73 8.39 5.20
C SER A 20 -9.89 8.91 3.78
N TYR A 21 -8.78 9.17 3.09
CA TYR A 21 -8.79 9.65 1.71
C TYR A 21 -9.35 8.61 0.75
N LEU A 22 -8.96 7.34 0.88
CA LEU A 22 -9.54 6.23 0.10
C LEU A 22 -11.04 6.06 0.38
N GLY A 23 -11.48 6.24 1.63
CA GLY A 23 -12.89 6.29 2.00
C GLY A 23 -13.64 7.49 1.41
N TYR A 24 -12.98 8.66 1.35
CA TYR A 24 -13.52 9.92 0.83
C TYR A 24 -13.70 9.92 -0.69
N ILE A 25 -12.74 9.38 -1.46
CA ILE A 25 -12.83 9.30 -2.92
C ILE A 25 -13.79 8.21 -3.42
N THR A 26 -14.44 7.46 -2.52
CA THR A 26 -15.46 6.50 -2.96
C THR A 26 -16.72 7.26 -3.37
N PRO A 27 -17.23 7.11 -4.62
CA PRO A 27 -18.44 7.82 -5.06
C PRO A 27 -19.61 7.58 -4.09
N PHE A 28 -20.47 8.57 -3.86
CA PHE A 28 -21.57 8.42 -2.90
C PHE A 28 -22.65 7.42 -3.34
N TRP A 29 -22.73 7.14 -4.65
CA TRP A 29 -23.51 6.06 -5.26
C TRP A 29 -22.73 4.73 -5.36
N SER A 30 -21.44 4.73 -5.06
CA SER A 30 -20.66 3.51 -4.88
C SER A 30 -20.78 3.05 -3.43
N LYS A 31 -20.77 1.75 -3.21
CA LYS A 31 -20.48 1.24 -1.87
C LYS A 31 -19.09 1.77 -1.51
N ARG A 32 -18.96 2.52 -0.40
CA ARG A 32 -17.64 2.86 0.19
C ARG A 32 -16.79 1.58 0.22
N PHE A 33 -15.46 1.68 0.15
CA PHE A 33 -14.61 0.54 0.56
C PHE A 33 -15.08 0.09 1.94
N ARG A 34 -15.80 -1.03 1.99
CA ARG A 34 -16.53 -1.53 3.16
C ARG A 34 -16.35 -3.03 3.18
N LEU A 35 -16.05 -3.57 4.36
CA LEU A 35 -16.45 -4.92 4.71
C LEU A 35 -17.97 -4.91 4.80
N ILE A 36 -18.66 -5.52 3.85
CA ILE A 36 -20.12 -5.56 3.81
C ILE A 36 -20.56 -6.81 4.58
N SER A 37 -21.34 -6.66 5.65
CA SER A 37 -22.16 -7.77 6.16
C SER A 37 -23.40 -7.88 5.30
N VAL A 38 -23.72 -9.08 4.81
CA VAL A 38 -24.87 -9.28 3.93
C VAL A 38 -25.85 -10.25 4.56
N ASN A 39 -27.14 -9.99 4.32
CA ASN A 39 -28.25 -10.80 4.77
C ASN A 39 -28.69 -11.74 3.63
N GLU A 40 -28.43 -13.02 3.81
CA GLU A 40 -28.66 -14.11 2.84
C GLU A 40 -30.13 -14.24 2.42
N ALA A 41 -31.07 -13.98 3.34
CA ALA A 41 -32.50 -14.11 3.08
C ALA A 41 -33.03 -13.17 1.99
N SER A 42 -32.32 -12.07 1.70
CA SER A 42 -32.69 -11.14 0.62
C SER A 42 -31.83 -11.24 -0.64
N SER A 43 -30.73 -12.00 -0.62
CA SER A 43 -29.73 -12.01 -1.70
C SER A 43 -29.62 -13.33 -2.47
N GLY A 44 -30.12 -14.43 -1.90
CA GLY A 44 -30.09 -15.75 -2.52
C GLY A 44 -28.71 -16.40 -2.44
N ALA A 45 -28.68 -17.70 -2.17
CA ALA A 45 -27.52 -18.49 -1.72
C ALA A 45 -26.30 -18.61 -2.68
N ASP A 46 -26.21 -17.80 -3.74
CA ASP A 46 -25.25 -17.99 -4.84
C ASP A 46 -24.53 -16.73 -5.33
N LYS A 47 -24.69 -15.59 -4.67
CA LYS A 47 -24.07 -14.33 -5.12
C LYS A 47 -23.73 -13.49 -3.92
N LEU A 48 -22.46 -13.09 -3.74
CA LEU A 48 -22.11 -11.74 -3.23
C LEU A 48 -20.61 -11.38 -3.24
N PHE A 49 -19.67 -12.34 -3.32
CA PHE A 49 -18.24 -12.05 -3.53
C PHE A 49 -17.55 -13.12 -4.37
N ASN A 50 -17.64 -13.03 -5.70
CA ASN A 50 -17.00 -14.03 -6.56
C ASN A 50 -15.48 -13.92 -6.58
N ARG A 51 -14.93 -12.73 -6.31
CA ARG A 51 -13.51 -12.42 -6.53
C ARG A 51 -13.11 -11.09 -5.88
N PHE A 52 -11.94 -11.06 -5.26
CA PHE A 52 -11.35 -9.83 -4.73
C PHE A 52 -9.82 -9.87 -4.79
N VAL A 53 -9.15 -8.73 -4.64
CA VAL A 53 -7.70 -8.64 -4.49
C VAL A 53 -7.39 -8.10 -3.08
N PRO A 54 -6.77 -8.91 -2.20
CA PRO A 54 -6.24 -8.41 -0.94
C PRO A 54 -4.99 -7.57 -1.19
N ILE A 55 -4.97 -6.39 -0.58
CA ILE A 55 -3.86 -5.43 -0.60
C ILE A 55 -3.45 -5.20 0.85
N TYR A 56 -2.31 -5.76 1.23
CA TYR A 56 -1.69 -5.62 2.54
C TYR A 56 -0.78 -4.41 2.54
N LEU A 57 -1.08 -3.45 3.42
CA LEU A 57 -0.39 -2.17 3.50
C LEU A 57 0.35 -2.06 4.82
N GLN A 58 1.65 -1.78 4.76
CA GLN A 58 2.41 -1.39 5.92
C GLN A 58 2.88 0.05 5.78
N PHE A 59 2.38 0.93 6.65
CA PHE A 59 2.72 2.35 6.61
C PHE A 59 4.10 2.60 7.23
N LYS A 60 4.83 3.53 6.63
CA LYS A 60 6.19 3.91 7.01
C LYS A 60 6.32 5.43 6.97
N VAL A 61 7.03 5.97 7.95
CA VAL A 61 7.44 7.38 7.93
C VAL A 61 8.72 7.51 7.13
N SER A 62 8.68 8.33 6.08
CA SER A 62 9.87 8.75 5.35
C SER A 62 10.74 9.63 6.22
N GLN A 63 12.05 9.46 6.14
CA GLN A 63 13.06 10.34 6.73
C GLN A 63 13.93 10.88 5.60
N GLY A 64 14.53 12.06 5.77
CA GLY A 64 15.42 12.65 4.79
C GLY A 64 16.90 12.46 5.13
N LEU A 65 17.72 12.21 4.12
CA LEU A 65 19.17 12.35 4.16
C LEU A 65 19.59 13.48 3.25
N ASP A 66 20.41 14.37 3.79
CA ASP A 66 21.05 15.44 3.02
C ASP A 66 22.40 14.93 2.47
N PRO A 67 22.51 14.69 1.15
CA PRO A 67 23.77 14.24 0.54
C PRO A 67 24.88 15.30 0.61
N LYS A 68 24.54 16.58 0.87
CA LYS A 68 25.47 17.70 1.01
C LYS A 68 25.89 17.96 2.46
N ALA A 69 25.37 17.19 3.41
CA ALA A 69 25.72 17.34 4.82
C ALA A 69 27.20 17.06 5.11
N SER A 70 27.69 17.59 6.24
CA SER A 70 29.11 17.54 6.61
C SER A 70 29.66 16.12 6.72
N ILE A 71 30.95 15.97 6.41
CA ILE A 71 31.70 14.71 6.50
C ILE A 71 31.59 14.11 7.91
N LEU A 72 31.59 14.94 8.96
CA LEU A 72 31.40 14.49 10.35
C LEU A 72 30.06 13.78 10.55
N GLY A 73 28.98 14.32 9.97
CA GLY A 73 27.64 13.71 10.01
C GLY A 73 27.59 12.34 9.32
N GLN A 74 28.33 12.19 8.22
CA GLN A 74 28.47 10.92 7.49
C GLN A 74 29.28 9.89 8.31
N ILE A 75 30.38 10.31 8.95
CA ILE A 75 31.22 9.44 9.80
C ILE A 75 30.44 8.92 11.00
N LEU A 76 29.65 9.78 11.67
CA LEU A 76 28.85 9.40 12.82
C LEU A 76 27.67 8.48 12.45
N ASN A 77 27.23 8.49 11.18
CA ASN A 77 26.09 7.71 10.70
C ASN A 77 26.49 6.76 9.56
N LYS A 78 27.54 5.96 9.77
CA LYS A 78 28.08 5.04 8.73
C LYS A 78 27.01 4.23 7.97
N PRO A 79 26.00 3.62 8.62
CA PRO A 79 24.98 2.84 7.88
C PRO A 79 24.17 3.69 6.90
N LEU A 80 23.83 4.93 7.27
CA LEU A 80 23.06 5.85 6.44
C LEU A 80 23.94 6.56 5.40
N ALA A 81 25.21 6.78 5.71
CA ALA A 81 26.17 7.25 4.71
C ALA A 81 26.33 6.24 3.55
N LYS A 82 26.26 4.93 3.84
CA LYS A 82 26.24 3.89 2.79
C LYS A 82 25.04 4.03 1.85
N ILE A 83 23.89 4.52 2.32
CA ILE A 83 22.73 4.80 1.45
C ILE A 83 23.09 5.85 0.41
N ILE A 84 23.69 6.96 0.85
CA ILE A 84 24.12 8.06 -0.04
C ILE A 84 25.16 7.55 -1.03
N SER A 85 26.19 6.84 -0.56
CA SER A 85 27.23 6.28 -1.43
C SER A 85 26.66 5.31 -2.45
N TYR A 86 25.74 4.43 -2.04
CA TYR A 86 25.10 3.46 -2.92
C TYR A 86 24.21 4.12 -3.98
N ARG A 87 23.42 5.13 -3.61
CA ARG A 87 22.62 5.89 -4.57
C ARG A 87 23.50 6.63 -5.57
N LYS A 88 24.57 7.26 -5.09
CA LYS A 88 25.54 7.96 -5.94
C LYS A 88 26.24 7.02 -6.92
N SER A 89 26.70 5.85 -6.48
CA SER A 89 27.36 4.88 -7.37
C SER A 89 26.42 4.31 -8.43
N ASN A 90 25.12 4.27 -8.17
CA ASN A 90 24.11 3.77 -9.10
C ASN A 90 23.43 4.88 -9.94
N GLY A 91 23.94 6.11 -9.87
CA GLY A 91 23.37 7.25 -10.62
C GLY A 91 21.93 7.55 -10.25
N LEU A 92 21.56 7.39 -8.97
CA LEU A 92 20.23 7.72 -8.45
C LEU A 92 20.25 9.13 -7.87
N ALA A 93 19.33 9.97 -8.31
CA ALA A 93 19.20 11.34 -7.84
C ALA A 93 18.47 11.38 -6.48
N GLY A 94 18.54 12.54 -5.82
CA GLY A 94 17.80 12.80 -4.59
C GLY A 94 18.41 13.94 -3.79
N ASP A 95 17.63 15.00 -3.57
CA ASP A 95 17.97 16.07 -2.64
C ASP A 95 16.68 16.63 -2.01
N PRO A 96 16.36 16.24 -0.76
CA PRO A 96 16.99 15.15 0.02
C PRO A 96 16.67 13.76 -0.55
N ILE A 97 17.47 12.77 -0.15
CA ILE A 97 17.15 11.36 -0.34
C ILE A 97 16.15 10.95 0.72
N LEU A 98 15.02 10.36 0.34
CA LEU A 98 14.06 9.81 1.29
C LEU A 98 14.40 8.36 1.61
N TYR A 99 14.15 7.93 2.84
CA TYR A 99 14.36 6.55 3.24
C TYR A 99 13.51 6.17 4.45
N PHE A 100 13.34 4.87 4.67
CA PHE A 100 12.88 4.33 5.95
C PHE A 100 13.61 3.02 6.25
N GLN A 101 13.69 2.69 7.54
CA GLN A 101 14.24 1.43 8.03
C GLN A 101 13.11 0.41 8.23
N LEU A 102 13.42 -0.88 8.06
CA LEU A 102 12.51 -1.94 8.49
C LEU A 102 12.24 -1.88 10.00
N ARG A 103 11.03 -2.28 10.40
CA ARG A 103 10.65 -2.32 11.81
C ARG A 103 11.40 -3.45 12.51
N ARG A 104 11.89 -3.17 13.72
CA ARG A 104 12.47 -4.19 14.59
C ARG A 104 11.41 -5.24 14.95
N GLN A 105 11.79 -6.51 14.89
CA GLN A 105 10.97 -7.61 15.39
C GLN A 105 10.55 -7.35 16.84
N ALA A 106 9.26 -7.49 17.12
CA ALA A 106 8.77 -7.42 18.49
C ALA A 106 9.36 -8.57 19.31
N LYS A 107 9.55 -8.37 20.63
CA LYS A 107 10.18 -9.38 21.49
C LYS A 107 9.44 -10.71 21.50
N THR A 108 8.13 -10.67 21.30
CA THR A 108 7.21 -11.82 21.28
C THR A 108 6.91 -12.32 19.88
N ALA A 109 7.33 -11.61 18.83
CA ALA A 109 7.09 -12.05 17.46
C ALA A 109 8.10 -13.14 17.09
N THR A 110 7.66 -14.16 16.36
CA THR A 110 8.49 -15.25 15.84
C THR A 110 9.32 -14.84 14.63
N GLU A 111 8.88 -13.81 13.90
CA GLU A 111 9.53 -13.35 12.67
C GLU A 111 9.43 -11.83 12.43
N LEU A 112 10.20 -11.35 11.45
CA LEU A 112 10.13 -9.96 10.98
C LEU A 112 8.85 -9.73 10.17
N GLN A 113 8.15 -8.63 10.47
CA GLN A 113 6.95 -8.21 9.74
C GLN A 113 7.22 -8.02 8.23
N HIS A 114 8.45 -7.69 7.85
CA HIS A 114 8.88 -7.63 6.46
C HIS A 114 8.70 -8.95 5.73
N ASN A 115 9.16 -10.04 6.33
CA ASN A 115 9.13 -11.37 5.72
C ASN A 115 7.67 -11.83 5.55
N LEU A 116 6.83 -11.57 6.56
CA LEU A 116 5.39 -11.78 6.45
C LEU A 116 4.77 -10.98 5.28
N LEU A 117 5.07 -9.68 5.18
CA LEU A 117 4.56 -8.83 4.10
C LEU A 117 5.05 -9.29 2.72
N ALA A 118 6.31 -9.72 2.61
CA ALA A 118 6.90 -10.28 1.39
C ALA A 118 6.20 -11.57 0.97
N ARG A 119 5.92 -12.50 1.91
CA ARG A 119 5.14 -13.72 1.61
C ARG A 119 3.71 -13.42 1.14
N MET A 120 3.12 -12.33 1.62
CA MET A 120 1.79 -11.87 1.19
C MET A 120 1.79 -11.14 -0.15
N HIS A 121 2.95 -10.78 -0.69
CA HIS A 121 3.08 -10.16 -2.01
C HIS A 121 3.11 -11.22 -3.12
N LYS A 122 1.94 -11.53 -3.70
CA LYS A 122 1.75 -12.51 -4.79
C LYS A 122 0.95 -11.90 -5.95
N PRO A 123 1.49 -10.89 -6.66
CA PRO A 123 0.81 -10.30 -7.80
C PRO A 123 0.58 -11.36 -8.90
N PRO A 124 -0.52 -11.30 -9.66
CA PRO A 124 -1.58 -10.27 -9.61
C PRO A 124 -2.71 -10.57 -8.60
N HIS A 125 -2.58 -11.59 -7.77
CA HIS A 125 -3.66 -12.05 -6.90
C HIS A 125 -3.70 -11.35 -5.55
N GLN A 126 -2.54 -11.00 -5.00
CA GLN A 126 -2.39 -10.40 -3.67
C GLN A 126 -1.20 -9.44 -3.67
N TYR A 127 -1.30 -8.31 -2.97
CA TYR A 127 -0.24 -7.29 -2.99
C TYR A 127 0.19 -6.93 -1.57
N GLY A 128 1.45 -7.21 -1.20
CA GLY A 128 2.09 -6.69 0.01
C GLY A 128 2.92 -5.45 -0.31
N LEU A 129 2.54 -4.29 0.25
CA LEU A 129 3.11 -2.99 -0.10
C LEU A 129 3.50 -2.20 1.14
N TYR A 130 4.67 -1.57 1.11
CA TYR A 130 5.00 -0.46 1.98
C TYR A 130 4.45 0.84 1.42
N ILE A 131 3.82 1.66 2.26
CA ILE A 131 3.35 2.99 1.89
C ILE A 131 4.12 4.04 2.71
N ALA A 132 4.74 5.01 2.04
CA ALA A 132 5.44 6.10 2.71
C ALA A 132 5.23 7.44 1.97
N PRO A 133 5.16 8.58 2.68
CA PRO A 133 4.97 9.89 2.05
C PRO A 133 6.24 10.34 1.31
N LEU A 134 6.07 11.10 0.24
CA LEU A 134 7.16 11.69 -0.54
C LEU A 134 7.54 13.11 -0.06
N THR A 135 6.89 13.58 1.01
CA THR A 135 7.24 14.81 1.74
C THR A 135 7.60 14.50 3.19
N LEU A 136 8.37 15.40 3.80
CA LEU A 136 8.75 15.39 5.21
C LEU A 136 8.04 16.49 6.01
N ASP A 137 7.39 17.43 5.32
CA ASP A 137 6.78 18.62 5.89
C ASP A 137 5.27 18.43 6.04
N LEU A 138 4.75 18.72 7.24
CA LEU A 138 3.35 18.53 7.56
C LEU A 138 2.47 19.51 6.79
N ALA A 139 2.89 20.76 6.63
CA ALA A 139 2.10 21.76 5.92
C ALA A 139 1.99 21.44 4.41
N GLU A 140 3.07 20.95 3.79
CA GLU A 140 3.02 20.41 2.43
C GLU A 140 2.07 19.21 2.34
N TYR A 141 2.17 18.28 3.28
CA TYR A 141 1.32 17.09 3.34
C TYR A 141 -0.18 17.42 3.50
N GLU A 142 -0.53 18.28 4.46
CA GLU A 142 -1.90 18.78 4.67
C GLU A 142 -2.41 19.56 3.46
N LYS A 143 -1.56 20.37 2.84
CA LYS A 143 -1.91 21.08 1.60
C LYS A 143 -2.27 20.10 0.49
N LEU A 144 -1.55 18.98 0.34
CA LEU A 144 -1.85 17.96 -0.67
C LEU A 144 -3.13 17.19 -0.37
N MET A 145 -3.43 16.95 0.91
CA MET A 145 -4.67 16.34 1.35
C MET A 145 -5.88 17.25 1.11
N ASN A 146 -5.72 18.54 1.41
CA ASN A 146 -6.75 19.58 1.27
C ASN A 146 -6.81 20.19 -0.14
N GLN A 147 -5.85 19.86 -1.01
CA GLN A 147 -5.93 20.20 -2.43
C GLN A 147 -7.15 19.49 -2.98
N GLU A 148 -8.22 20.26 -3.20
CA GLU A 148 -9.49 19.71 -3.65
C GLU A 148 -9.25 18.81 -4.88
N PRO A 149 -9.54 17.50 -4.79
CA PRO A 149 -9.88 16.81 -6.02
C PRO A 149 -11.12 17.52 -6.50
N ARG A 150 -11.10 18.30 -7.60
CA ARG A 150 -12.21 19.17 -8.07
C ARG A 150 -13.56 18.42 -8.17
N TRP A 151 -14.20 18.11 -7.05
CA TRP A 151 -15.17 17.02 -6.89
C TRP A 151 -16.57 17.55 -7.11
N TRP A 152 -16.80 18.81 -6.74
CA TRP A 152 -18.03 19.54 -7.07
C TRP A 152 -18.26 19.65 -8.58
N HIS A 153 -17.20 19.92 -9.37
CA HIS A 153 -17.27 19.89 -10.84
C HIS A 153 -17.28 18.48 -11.45
N ARG A 154 -16.89 17.45 -10.69
CA ARG A 154 -16.77 16.05 -11.15
C ARG A 154 -17.95 15.15 -10.78
N MET A 155 -18.96 15.67 -10.07
CA MET A 155 -20.17 14.92 -9.73
C MET A 155 -20.89 14.37 -10.97
N TRP A 156 -20.63 14.93 -12.15
CA TRP A 156 -21.20 14.50 -13.43
C TRP A 156 -20.27 13.59 -14.26
N ARG A 157 -18.94 13.64 -14.05
CA ARG A 157 -17.93 12.81 -14.75
C ARG A 157 -16.68 12.64 -13.87
N PRO A 158 -16.59 11.58 -13.05
CA PRO A 158 -15.49 11.37 -12.10
C PRO A 158 -14.12 11.09 -12.75
N PHE A 159 -14.09 11.05 -14.08
CA PHE A 159 -13.01 10.53 -14.91
C PHE A 159 -12.78 11.39 -16.17
N ASP A 160 -12.88 12.71 -16.09
CA ASP A 160 -12.43 13.56 -17.19
C ASP A 160 -11.44 14.58 -16.62
N ASN A 161 -10.18 14.44 -16.99
CA ASN A 161 -9.28 15.57 -17.18
C ASN A 161 -8.79 15.48 -18.63
N GLN A 162 -9.27 16.38 -19.49
CA GLN A 162 -8.49 16.85 -20.64
C GLN A 162 -7.22 17.52 -20.06
N ASP A 163 -6.02 17.34 -20.61
CA ASP A 163 -5.69 17.71 -21.98
C ASP A 163 -4.81 16.67 -22.72
N ALA A 164 -5.22 16.39 -23.95
CA ALA A 164 -4.65 15.55 -25.02
C ALA A 164 -5.62 14.42 -25.42
N GLU A 165 -6.60 14.79 -26.25
CA GLU A 165 -7.42 13.86 -27.02
C GLU A 165 -6.56 13.02 -27.97
N ILE A 166 -6.65 11.69 -27.89
CA ILE A 166 -6.63 10.79 -29.05
C ILE A 166 -7.65 9.67 -28.78
N ALA A 167 -8.54 9.45 -29.74
CA ALA A 167 -9.76 8.63 -29.68
C ALA A 167 -9.54 7.15 -30.09
N ASP A 168 -10.32 6.20 -29.54
CA ASP A 168 -11.03 5.10 -30.28
C ASP A 168 -11.92 4.22 -29.34
N SER A 169 -13.23 4.51 -29.25
CA SER A 169 -14.46 3.83 -29.78
C SER A 169 -15.10 2.60 -29.10
N ILE A 170 -14.48 1.91 -28.13
CA ILE A 170 -15.16 0.78 -27.44
C ILE A 170 -14.98 0.86 -25.91
N GLN A 171 -15.73 1.75 -25.25
CA GLN A 171 -15.98 1.79 -23.80
C GLN A 171 -14.80 1.41 -22.87
N ALA A 172 -13.69 2.16 -22.91
CA ALA A 172 -12.65 2.09 -21.88
C ALA A 172 -13.04 2.94 -20.66
N LYS A 173 -13.41 2.33 -19.55
CA LYS A 173 -13.53 3.00 -18.24
C LYS A 173 -12.16 3.57 -17.86
N LYS A 174 -11.97 4.88 -18.01
CA LYS A 174 -10.73 5.56 -17.61
C LYS A 174 -10.73 5.77 -16.09
N ILE A 175 -9.90 5.05 -15.34
CA ILE A 175 -9.76 5.27 -13.90
C ILE A 175 -8.59 6.23 -13.65
N PHE A 176 -8.89 7.44 -13.18
CA PHE A 176 -7.90 8.53 -13.00
C PHE A 176 -7.21 8.52 -11.63
N LEU A 177 -7.14 7.37 -10.95
CA LEU A 177 -6.44 7.23 -9.67
C LEU A 177 -4.97 7.67 -9.81
N GLY A 178 -4.34 7.38 -10.96
CA GLY A 178 -2.96 7.73 -11.29
C GLY A 178 -2.64 9.22 -11.20
N SER A 179 -3.63 10.10 -11.42
CA SER A 179 -3.44 11.56 -11.40
C SER A 179 -3.86 12.21 -10.07
N ASN A 180 -4.21 11.42 -9.06
CA ASN A 180 -4.65 11.95 -7.78
C ASN A 180 -3.49 12.65 -7.02
N PRO A 181 -3.62 13.93 -6.65
CA PRO A 181 -2.50 14.70 -6.09
C PRO A 181 -2.02 14.12 -4.75
N PHE A 182 -2.93 13.77 -3.85
CA PHE A 182 -2.57 13.22 -2.54
C PHE A 182 -1.93 11.82 -2.65
N LEU A 183 -2.55 10.90 -3.41
CA LEU A 183 -2.01 9.55 -3.60
C LEU A 183 -0.72 9.52 -4.43
N ARG A 184 -0.46 10.52 -5.27
CA ARG A 184 0.81 10.67 -6.00
C ARG A 184 1.97 11.06 -5.09
N HIS A 185 1.69 11.66 -3.94
CA HIS A 185 2.71 12.03 -2.95
C HIS A 185 2.97 10.94 -1.92
N HIS A 186 2.63 9.70 -2.26
CA HIS A 186 3.00 8.50 -1.52
C HIS A 186 3.73 7.56 -2.45
N ILE A 187 4.82 6.97 -1.99
CA ILE A 187 5.45 5.83 -2.65
C ILE A 187 4.81 4.54 -2.14
N SER A 188 4.63 3.58 -3.03
CA SER A 188 4.20 2.21 -2.77
C SER A 188 5.30 1.26 -3.22
N ILE A 189 5.92 0.56 -2.27
CA ILE A 189 7.07 -0.31 -2.52
C ILE A 189 6.65 -1.76 -2.26
N PRO A 190 6.69 -2.66 -3.26
CA PRO A 190 6.54 -4.09 -3.05
C PRO A 190 7.59 -4.65 -2.09
N ALA A 191 7.18 -5.42 -1.10
CA ALA A 191 8.11 -6.22 -0.30
C ALA A 191 8.59 -7.42 -1.14
N HIS A 192 9.91 -7.63 -1.26
CA HIS A 192 10.46 -8.48 -2.33
C HIS A 192 11.59 -9.46 -1.97
N THR A 193 11.98 -9.63 -0.70
CA THR A 193 12.93 -10.69 -0.30
C THR A 193 12.85 -10.89 1.22
N ASP A 194 13.07 -12.11 1.72
CA ASP A 194 13.23 -12.31 3.16
C ASP A 194 14.52 -11.66 3.67
N VAL A 195 14.47 -11.16 4.90
CA VAL A 195 15.63 -10.59 5.60
C VAL A 195 15.82 -11.25 6.96
N ASP A 196 17.07 -11.29 7.40
CA ASP A 196 17.43 -11.82 8.73
C ASP A 196 17.49 -10.72 9.80
N THR A 197 17.50 -9.45 9.38
CA THR A 197 17.65 -8.31 10.30
C THR A 197 16.70 -7.17 9.95
N HIS A 198 16.46 -6.27 10.89
CA HIS A 198 15.72 -5.02 10.66
C HIS A 198 16.64 -3.87 10.22
N ASN A 199 17.94 -4.13 9.99
CA ASN A 199 18.92 -3.09 9.63
C ASN A 199 18.87 -2.70 8.16
N HIS A 200 17.97 -3.30 7.38
CA HIS A 200 17.77 -2.96 5.98
C HIS A 200 16.93 -1.70 5.85
N HIS A 201 17.18 -0.98 4.76
CA HIS A 201 16.54 0.28 4.46
C HIS A 201 16.01 0.24 3.03
N TYR A 202 14.90 0.93 2.81
CA TYR A 202 14.51 1.39 1.49
C TYR A 202 14.89 2.85 1.34
N SER A 203 15.45 3.24 0.20
CA SER A 203 15.66 4.65 -0.13
C SER A 203 15.07 4.99 -1.49
N PHE A 204 14.55 6.20 -1.62
CA PHE A 204 13.82 6.63 -2.80
C PHE A 204 13.91 8.14 -3.04
N SER A 205 13.61 8.53 -4.27
CA SER A 205 13.54 9.92 -4.69
C SER A 205 12.20 10.55 -4.30
N LYS A 206 12.19 11.88 -4.11
CA LYS A 206 10.96 12.66 -3.82
C LYS A 206 9.87 12.57 -4.90
N ASN A 207 10.23 12.24 -6.14
CA ASN A 207 9.27 12.07 -7.22
C ASN A 207 8.71 10.64 -7.31
N GLY A 208 9.16 9.72 -6.46
CA GLY A 208 8.72 8.32 -6.42
C GLY A 208 9.16 7.49 -7.63
N SER A 209 10.13 7.94 -8.43
CA SER A 209 10.54 7.25 -9.66
C SER A 209 11.77 6.34 -9.52
N GLU A 210 12.53 6.50 -8.44
CA GLU A 210 13.80 5.81 -8.22
C GLU A 210 13.80 5.17 -6.84
N LEU A 211 13.88 3.85 -6.80
CA LEU A 211 13.90 3.05 -5.58
C LEU A 211 15.23 2.30 -5.50
N ALA A 212 15.81 2.26 -4.30
CA ALA A 212 16.96 1.43 -3.99
C ALA A 212 16.68 0.63 -2.72
N TRP A 213 16.86 -0.68 -2.83
CA TRP A 213 16.90 -1.59 -1.70
C TRP A 213 18.34 -1.81 -1.29
N HIS A 214 18.65 -1.61 -0.01
CA HIS A 214 20.01 -1.74 0.50
C HIS A 214 20.47 -3.21 0.68
N GLY A 215 19.76 -4.17 0.06
CA GLY A 215 20.18 -5.54 -0.21
C GLY A 215 20.72 -5.79 -1.64
N GLY A 216 20.81 -4.76 -2.49
CA GLY A 216 21.47 -4.83 -3.80
C GLY A 216 20.60 -4.56 -5.01
N GLU A 217 19.35 -4.09 -4.83
CA GLU A 217 18.41 -3.87 -5.94
C GLU A 217 18.19 -2.38 -6.20
N VAL A 218 18.17 -2.01 -7.47
CA VAL A 218 17.85 -0.65 -7.94
C VAL A 218 16.74 -0.76 -8.96
N LEU A 219 15.63 -0.06 -8.70
CA LEU A 219 14.47 -0.08 -9.56
C LEU A 219 14.12 1.34 -10.02
N ARG A 220 13.83 1.48 -11.31
CA ARG A 220 13.37 2.73 -11.94
C ARG A 220 12.01 2.47 -12.58
N SER A 221 10.97 3.01 -11.98
CA SER A 221 9.57 2.90 -12.43
C SER A 221 8.75 3.96 -11.70
N ASP A 222 7.46 4.09 -12.01
CA ASP A 222 6.58 4.93 -11.22
C ASP A 222 6.05 4.16 -10.01
N PHE A 223 6.70 4.34 -8.86
CA PHE A 223 6.30 3.71 -7.60
C PHE A 223 5.26 4.51 -6.82
N ARG A 224 4.64 5.54 -7.40
CA ARG A 224 3.64 6.31 -6.67
C ARG A 224 2.40 5.46 -6.41
N LEU A 225 1.82 5.60 -5.21
CA LEU A 225 0.65 4.82 -4.77
C LEU A 225 -0.52 4.95 -5.75
N SER A 226 -0.78 6.17 -6.24
CA SER A 226 -1.75 6.44 -7.32
C SER A 226 -1.60 5.53 -8.55
N THR A 227 -0.38 5.39 -9.09
CA THR A 227 -0.05 4.57 -10.25
C THR A 227 -0.15 3.09 -9.92
N MET A 228 0.37 2.67 -8.76
CA MET A 228 0.26 1.29 -8.29
C MET A 228 -1.20 0.84 -8.15
N LEU A 229 -2.04 1.62 -7.48
CA LEU A 229 -3.47 1.32 -7.33
C LEU A 229 -4.19 1.29 -8.70
N SER A 230 -3.80 2.16 -9.63
CA SER A 230 -4.35 2.15 -10.99
C SER A 230 -3.98 0.85 -11.72
N SER A 231 -2.72 0.42 -11.62
CA SER A 231 -2.25 -0.83 -12.22
C SER A 231 -2.92 -2.05 -11.58
N ILE A 232 -3.05 -2.09 -10.25
CA ILE A 232 -3.76 -3.18 -9.55
C ILE A 232 -5.22 -3.25 -10.05
N TYR A 233 -5.89 -2.10 -10.14
CA TYR A 233 -7.25 -2.03 -10.63
C TYR A 233 -7.37 -2.50 -12.08
N GLU A 234 -6.51 -2.01 -12.97
CA GLU A 234 -6.49 -2.40 -14.38
C GLU A 234 -6.26 -3.91 -14.54
N HIS A 235 -5.29 -4.47 -13.82
CA HIS A 235 -5.07 -5.93 -13.81
C HIS A 235 -6.31 -6.68 -13.32
N PHE A 236 -6.97 -6.20 -12.26
CA PHE A 236 -8.14 -6.86 -11.70
C PHE A 236 -9.35 -6.87 -12.65
N GLU A 237 -9.59 -5.76 -13.37
CA GLU A 237 -10.71 -5.64 -14.31
C GLU A 237 -10.46 -6.39 -15.63
N THR A 238 -9.23 -6.31 -16.15
CA THR A 238 -8.92 -6.82 -17.50
C THR A 238 -8.83 -8.34 -17.58
N ASN A 239 -8.40 -9.01 -16.50
CA ASN A 239 -8.31 -10.47 -16.45
C ASN A 239 -9.19 -11.03 -15.33
N ARG A 240 -10.19 -11.84 -15.69
CA ARG A 240 -11.13 -12.49 -14.75
C ARG A 240 -10.49 -13.53 -13.83
N GLU A 241 -9.29 -13.98 -14.13
CA GLU A 241 -8.52 -14.91 -13.30
C GLU A 241 -7.74 -14.20 -12.18
N ASN A 242 -7.54 -12.88 -12.29
CA ASN A 242 -6.84 -12.11 -11.27
C ASN A 242 -7.67 -11.97 -9.99
N GLY A 243 -7.00 -11.86 -8.83
CA GLY A 243 -7.64 -11.90 -7.52
C GLY A 243 -7.85 -13.31 -6.99
N ILE A 244 -8.57 -13.42 -5.88
CA ILE A 244 -8.78 -14.64 -5.10
C ILE A 244 -10.24 -14.75 -4.69
N ARG A 245 -10.72 -15.98 -4.54
CA ARG A 245 -12.04 -16.27 -3.97
C ARG A 245 -11.93 -16.41 -2.45
N LEU A 246 -13.08 -16.32 -1.78
CA LEU A 246 -13.17 -16.32 -0.33
C LEU A 246 -12.54 -17.56 0.34
N LEU A 247 -12.96 -18.78 -0.03
CA LEU A 247 -12.40 -20.01 0.57
C LEU A 247 -10.89 -20.20 0.32
N PRO A 248 -10.37 -20.04 -0.92
CA PRO A 248 -8.91 -20.05 -1.15
C PRO A 248 -8.14 -19.02 -0.33
N PHE A 249 -8.73 -17.83 -0.10
CA PHE A 249 -8.12 -16.80 0.75
C PHE A 249 -8.06 -17.24 2.21
N ILE A 250 -9.15 -17.79 2.75
CA ILE A 250 -9.20 -18.33 4.11
C ILE A 250 -8.18 -19.47 4.29
N ASN A 251 -8.15 -20.42 3.36
CA ASN A 251 -7.17 -21.51 3.41
C ASN A 251 -5.73 -20.97 3.36
N TYR A 252 -5.49 -19.95 2.53
CA TYR A 252 -4.20 -19.28 2.48
C TYR A 252 -3.82 -18.65 3.82
N THR A 253 -4.73 -17.92 4.48
CA THR A 253 -4.45 -17.27 5.76
C THR A 253 -4.28 -18.27 6.90
N GLN A 254 -4.98 -19.42 6.88
CA GLN A 254 -4.73 -20.52 7.81
C GLN A 254 -3.35 -21.14 7.59
N ASN A 255 -2.95 -21.35 6.34
CA ASN A 255 -1.66 -21.93 5.98
C ASN A 255 -0.47 -20.99 6.25
N LEU A 256 -0.69 -19.69 6.48
CA LEU A 256 0.36 -18.81 6.98
C LEU A 256 0.85 -19.21 8.37
N ALA A 257 0.07 -20.00 9.12
CA ALA A 257 0.42 -20.59 10.42
C ALA A 257 1.00 -19.56 11.41
N LEU A 258 0.43 -18.36 11.43
CA LEU A 258 0.87 -17.29 12.32
C LEU A 258 0.45 -17.62 13.75
N GLU A 259 1.40 -17.59 14.67
CA GLU A 259 1.14 -17.82 16.08
C GLU A 259 0.11 -16.79 16.60
N GLY A 260 -0.94 -17.27 17.28
CA GLY A 260 -2.03 -16.43 17.76
C GLY A 260 -3.05 -15.99 16.70
N SER A 261 -2.90 -16.43 15.45
CA SER A 261 -3.92 -16.15 14.43
C SER A 261 -5.26 -16.81 14.77
N PRO A 262 -6.40 -16.20 14.38
CA PRO A 262 -7.71 -16.79 14.60
C PRO A 262 -7.81 -18.19 13.98
N ALA A 263 -8.45 -19.11 14.70
CA ALA A 263 -8.82 -20.41 14.17
C ALA A 263 -10.03 -20.29 13.22
N PHE A 264 -10.15 -21.24 12.30
CA PHE A 264 -11.32 -21.37 11.43
C PHE A 264 -11.63 -22.86 11.25
N ASP A 265 -12.81 -23.27 11.72
CA ASP A 265 -13.18 -24.68 11.76
C ASP A 265 -13.68 -25.15 10.39
N GLN A 266 -13.52 -26.44 10.08
CA GLN A 266 -14.00 -26.99 8.80
C GLN A 266 -15.53 -26.91 8.67
N GLU A 267 -16.27 -27.00 9.78
CA GLU A 267 -17.72 -26.83 9.80
C GLU A 267 -18.16 -25.39 9.46
N ASP A 268 -17.29 -24.41 9.71
CA ASP A 268 -17.54 -23.00 9.42
C ASP A 268 -17.35 -22.66 7.92
N GLN A 269 -16.71 -23.52 7.14
CA GLN A 269 -16.55 -23.33 5.68
C GLN A 269 -17.89 -23.24 4.96
N LEU A 270 -18.97 -23.81 5.50
CA LEU A 270 -20.30 -23.78 4.90
C LEU A 270 -21.13 -22.55 5.33
N ARG A 271 -20.63 -21.74 6.27
CA ARG A 271 -21.38 -20.63 6.87
C ARG A 271 -20.75 -19.29 6.47
N GLU A 272 -21.43 -18.53 5.61
CA GLU A 272 -20.94 -17.22 5.14
C GLU A 272 -20.62 -16.26 6.29
N ARG A 273 -21.46 -16.22 7.34
CA ARG A 273 -21.20 -15.39 8.52
C ARG A 273 -19.88 -15.73 9.21
N ALA A 274 -19.59 -17.02 9.38
CA ALA A 274 -18.35 -17.46 10.00
C ALA A 274 -17.13 -17.07 9.15
N GLN A 275 -17.23 -17.16 7.82
CA GLN A 275 -16.18 -16.72 6.90
C GLN A 275 -15.90 -15.21 7.01
N ILE A 276 -16.95 -14.39 7.09
CA ILE A 276 -16.83 -12.94 7.27
C ILE A 276 -16.21 -12.61 8.63
N ASP A 277 -16.68 -13.24 9.69
CA ASP A 277 -16.17 -13.03 11.06
C ASP A 277 -14.69 -13.42 11.16
N TYR A 278 -14.30 -14.53 10.54
CA TYR A 278 -12.90 -14.93 10.44
C TYR A 278 -12.05 -13.88 9.74
N ILE A 279 -12.46 -13.36 8.57
CA ILE A 279 -11.71 -12.32 7.87
C ILE A 279 -11.56 -11.06 8.72
N GLN A 280 -12.63 -10.64 9.39
CA GLN A 280 -12.58 -9.47 10.26
C GLN A 280 -11.60 -9.68 11.41
N ASN A 281 -11.63 -10.86 12.04
CA ASN A 281 -10.71 -11.21 13.11
C ASN A 281 -9.27 -11.29 12.62
N PHE A 282 -9.03 -11.89 11.46
CA PHE A 282 -7.72 -11.96 10.83
C PHE A 282 -7.19 -10.57 10.46
N THR A 283 -8.05 -9.69 9.96
CA THR A 283 -7.72 -8.28 9.66
C THR A 283 -7.32 -7.52 10.92
N ARG A 284 -8.08 -7.68 12.02
CA ARG A 284 -7.74 -7.10 13.33
C ARG A 284 -6.40 -7.65 13.83
N PHE A 285 -6.20 -8.96 13.74
CA PHE A 285 -4.95 -9.63 14.12
C PHE A 285 -3.75 -9.05 13.36
N LEU A 286 -3.80 -8.96 12.03
CA LEU A 286 -2.74 -8.34 11.23
C LEU A 286 -2.48 -6.89 11.63
N LYS A 287 -3.53 -6.12 11.90
CA LYS A 287 -3.40 -4.71 12.28
C LYS A 287 -2.74 -4.55 13.64
N TYR A 288 -3.19 -5.27 14.66
CA TYR A 288 -2.72 -5.09 16.04
C TYR A 288 -1.39 -5.80 16.31
N GLU A 289 -1.19 -7.01 15.80
CA GLU A 289 0.02 -7.80 16.05
C GLU A 289 1.15 -7.46 15.06
N HIS A 290 0.80 -7.16 13.81
CA HIS A 290 1.79 -6.97 12.75
C HIS A 290 1.85 -5.55 12.18
N GLY A 291 0.94 -4.65 12.57
CA GLY A 291 0.89 -3.30 12.01
C GLY A 291 0.65 -3.30 10.49
N ILE A 292 -0.04 -4.33 9.98
CA ILE A 292 -0.36 -4.50 8.56
C ILE A 292 -1.86 -4.28 8.39
N SER A 293 -2.21 -3.33 7.55
CA SER A 293 -3.60 -2.97 7.25
C SER A 293 -4.04 -3.69 5.98
N LEU A 294 -5.12 -4.45 6.06
CA LEU A 294 -5.65 -5.21 4.93
C LEU A 294 -6.80 -4.47 4.27
N MET A 295 -6.66 -4.20 2.98
CA MET A 295 -7.70 -3.66 2.11
C MET A 295 -8.13 -4.69 1.08
N PHE A 296 -9.39 -4.63 0.66
CA PHE A 296 -9.93 -5.48 -0.39
C PHE A 296 -10.41 -4.64 -1.57
N LEU A 297 -9.89 -4.92 -2.76
CA LEU A 297 -10.50 -4.50 -4.02
C LEU A 297 -11.49 -5.59 -4.45
N VAL A 298 -12.78 -5.27 -4.49
CA VAL A 298 -13.85 -6.25 -4.74
C VAL A 298 -14.52 -6.00 -6.08
N ASP A 299 -14.91 -7.06 -6.78
CA ASP A 299 -15.77 -6.95 -7.96
C ASP A 299 -17.23 -6.81 -7.50
N THR A 300 -17.79 -5.60 -7.61
CA THR A 300 -19.20 -5.34 -7.24
C THR A 300 -20.17 -5.54 -8.39
N ASN A 301 -19.69 -5.85 -9.61
CA ASN A 301 -20.54 -5.98 -10.78
C ASN A 301 -20.98 -7.44 -10.94
N ARG A 302 -22.13 -7.79 -10.33
CA ARG A 302 -23.11 -8.75 -10.85
C ARG A 302 -24.37 -8.82 -9.98
#